data_AF-A0AAD6WWV6-F1
#
_entry.id   AF-A0AAD6WWV6-F1
#
_cell.length_a   1.000
_cell.length_b   1.000
_cell.length_c   1.000
_cell.angle_alpha   90.00
_cell.angle_beta   90.00
_cell.angle_gamma   90.00
#
_symmetry.space_group_name_H-M   'P 1'
#
loop_
_entity.id
_entity.type
_entity.pdbx_description
1 polymer ?
#
loop_
_entity_poly.entity_id
_entity_poly.type
_entity_poly.pdbx_seq_one_letter_code
_entity_poly.pdbx_strand_id
1 'polypeptide(L)'
;MHKEEVRQAVTTIETSPLIVNSTVGSPWSAYPRHRLGIPPLDEIEWSFYKNWCRSKKKVFARYAKKHAEDSGKSVAHELVRIRKYCTVVRILTHIQICNTGLSQEKAHLMEIQVNVGSVFEDDERDQETPHRWVDPHDDTITKNNFLILKGSIPGTKKRVIDIVL
;
A
#
# COMPACT_ATOMS: atom_id res chain seq x y z
N MET A 1 40.73 -1.63 -10.41
CA MET A 1 39.52 -1.62 -9.57
C MET A 1 39.30 -2.99 -8.92
N HIS A 2 40.26 -3.49 -8.15
CA HIS A 2 40.02 -4.63 -7.28
C HIS A 2 40.80 -4.39 -5.98
N LYS A 3 40.08 -4.33 -4.85
CA LYS A 3 40.61 -4.03 -3.50
C LYS A 3 41.21 -2.63 -3.33
N GLU A 4 40.69 -1.65 -4.07
CA GLU A 4 40.97 -0.23 -3.85
C GLU A 4 39.73 0.43 -3.23
N GLU A 5 39.92 1.40 -2.35
CA GLU A 5 38.82 2.18 -1.79
C GLU A 5 38.24 3.10 -2.86
N VAL A 6 36.95 2.92 -3.16
CA VAL A 6 36.21 3.76 -4.10
C VAL A 6 35.22 4.60 -3.32
N ARG A 7 35.27 5.93 -3.49
CA ARG A 7 34.24 6.83 -2.94
C ARG A 7 33.03 6.86 -3.86
N GLN A 8 31.85 6.56 -3.31
CA GLN A 8 30.57 6.65 -4.02
C GLN A 8 29.65 7.62 -3.30
N ALA A 9 28.87 8.37 -4.07
CA ALA A 9 27.78 9.18 -3.52
C ALA A 9 26.59 8.27 -3.20
N VAL A 10 26.01 8.45 -2.01
CA VAL A 10 24.83 7.69 -1.55
C VAL A 10 23.72 8.68 -1.24
N THR A 11 22.49 8.33 -1.60
CA THR A 11 21.29 9.06 -1.18
C THR A 11 20.57 8.22 -0.14
N THR A 12 20.36 8.79 1.05
CA THR A 12 19.58 8.14 2.12
C THR A 12 18.11 8.44 1.89
N ILE A 13 17.29 7.39 1.80
CA ILE A 13 15.84 7.50 1.68
C ILE A 13 15.25 7.01 3.00
N GLU A 14 14.49 7.87 3.66
CA GLU A 14 13.71 7.48 4.83
C GLU A 14 12.44 6.76 4.37
N THR A 15 12.22 5.57 4.91
CA THR A 15 11.03 4.75 4.62
C THR A 15 10.28 4.50 5.92
N SER A 16 9.19 5.23 6.14
CA SER A 16 8.28 4.91 7.26
C SER A 16 7.54 3.59 7.02
N PRO A 17 7.04 2.97 8.10
CA PRO A 17 6.27 1.74 8.01
C PRO A 17 5.05 1.88 7.08
N LEU A 18 4.74 0.82 6.35
CA LEU A 18 3.55 0.71 5.52
C LEU A 18 2.43 0.01 6.28
N ILE A 19 1.20 0.53 6.17
CA ILE A 19 0.01 -0.11 6.72
C ILE A 19 -0.84 -0.65 5.59
N VAL A 20 -1.14 -1.95 5.67
CA VAL A 20 -2.03 -2.66 4.75
C VAL A 20 -3.48 -2.39 5.13
N ASN A 21 -4.24 -1.82 4.18
CA ASN A 21 -5.64 -1.49 4.41
C ASN A 21 -6.61 -2.47 3.78
N SER A 22 -6.34 -2.88 2.54
CA SER A 22 -7.40 -3.52 1.76
C SER A 22 -6.86 -4.24 0.54
N THR A 23 -7.57 -5.27 0.06
CA THR A 23 -7.14 -6.10 -1.06
C THR A 23 -8.01 -5.83 -2.29
N VAL A 24 -7.36 -5.66 -3.43
CA VAL A 24 -7.99 -5.41 -4.72
C VAL A 24 -7.62 -6.54 -5.67
N GLY A 25 -8.63 -7.30 -6.09
CA GLY A 25 -8.49 -8.31 -7.12
C GLY A 25 -8.92 -7.77 -8.48
N SER A 26 -8.09 -7.95 -9.50
CA SER A 26 -8.49 -7.75 -10.89
C SER A 26 -8.63 -9.11 -11.58
N PRO A 27 -9.80 -9.44 -12.16
CA PRO A 27 -9.88 -10.51 -13.12
C PRO A 27 -9.09 -10.15 -14.39
N TRP A 28 -8.74 -11.17 -15.17
CA TRP A 28 -8.08 -11.00 -16.47
C TRP A 28 -8.96 -10.26 -17.49
N SER A 29 -10.28 -10.43 -17.38
CA SER A 29 -11.27 -9.78 -18.24
C SER A 29 -11.62 -8.38 -17.72
N ALA A 30 -12.15 -7.52 -18.60
CA ALA A 30 -12.48 -6.10 -18.38
C ALA A 30 -13.58 -5.81 -17.31
N TYR A 31 -13.89 -6.79 -16.46
CA TYR A 31 -14.86 -6.66 -15.38
C TYR A 31 -14.37 -5.73 -14.26
N PRO A 32 -15.29 -5.12 -13.49
CA PRO A 32 -14.94 -4.22 -12.41
C PRO A 32 -14.10 -4.95 -11.36
N ARG A 33 -13.08 -4.23 -10.85
CA ARG A 33 -12.21 -4.73 -9.78
C ARG A 33 -13.02 -5.09 -8.54
N HIS A 34 -12.81 -6.29 -8.00
CA HIS A 34 -13.31 -6.66 -6.68
C HIS A 34 -12.42 -5.97 -5.64
N ARG A 35 -13.00 -5.01 -4.93
CA ARG A 35 -12.34 -4.29 -3.84
C ARG A 35 -12.89 -4.81 -2.53
N LEU A 36 -12.08 -5.55 -1.81
CA LEU A 36 -12.31 -5.75 -0.39
C LEU A 36 -11.80 -4.51 0.33
N GLY A 37 -12.68 -3.79 1.00
CA GLY A 37 -12.31 -2.73 1.93
C GLY A 37 -12.21 -3.30 3.35
N ILE A 38 -11.37 -2.71 4.17
CA ILE A 38 -11.45 -2.85 5.63
C ILE A 38 -11.78 -1.45 6.14
N PRO A 39 -12.60 -1.28 7.20
CA PRO A 39 -12.77 0.00 7.84
C PRO A 39 -11.40 0.59 8.18
N PRO A 40 -11.04 1.75 7.64
CA PRO A 40 -9.68 2.25 7.76
C PRO A 40 -9.46 3.02 9.06
N LEU A 41 -8.18 3.21 9.38
CA LEU A 41 -7.70 4.11 10.41
C LEU A 41 -7.94 5.57 10.03
N ASP A 42 -8.03 6.44 11.03
CA ASP A 42 -8.33 7.87 10.89
C ASP A 42 -7.33 8.62 9.97
N GLU A 43 -6.08 8.16 9.89
CA GLU A 43 -5.01 8.77 9.08
C GLU A 43 -5.31 8.78 7.59
N ILE A 44 -6.00 7.74 7.11
CA ILE A 44 -6.32 7.62 5.69
C ILE A 44 -7.40 8.60 5.27
N GLU A 45 -8.30 8.97 6.18
CA GLU A 45 -9.48 9.76 5.86
C GLU A 45 -9.10 11.14 5.31
N TRP A 46 -8.00 11.72 5.80
CA TRP A 46 -7.43 12.97 5.32
C TRP A 46 -7.11 12.94 3.82
N SER A 47 -6.81 11.76 3.27
CA SER A 47 -6.50 11.58 1.85
C SER A 47 -7.70 11.88 0.94
N PHE A 48 -8.92 11.64 1.44
CA PHE A 48 -10.16 11.73 0.67
C PHE A 48 -10.78 13.14 0.65
N TYR A 49 -10.27 14.05 1.47
CA TYR A 49 -10.79 15.41 1.55
C TYR A 49 -9.75 16.42 1.04
N LYS A 50 -10.22 17.37 0.21
CA LYS A 50 -9.42 18.55 -0.14
C LYS A 50 -9.36 19.56 1.00
N ASN A 51 -10.46 19.68 1.76
CA ASN A 51 -10.56 20.55 2.92
C ASN A 51 -11.09 19.74 4.11
N TRP A 52 -10.16 19.21 4.90
CA TRP A 52 -10.46 18.34 6.03
C TRP A 52 -11.27 19.06 7.12
N CYS A 53 -10.79 20.21 7.58
CA CYS A 53 -11.37 20.94 8.71
C CYS A 53 -12.80 21.42 8.48
N ARG A 54 -13.20 21.66 7.22
CA ARG A 54 -14.58 22.07 6.87
C ARG A 54 -15.50 20.89 6.50
N SER A 55 -14.97 19.67 6.50
CA SER A 55 -15.74 18.48 6.11
C SER A 55 -16.45 17.85 7.31
N LYS A 56 -17.48 17.03 7.03
CA LYS A 56 -18.18 16.25 8.04
C LYS A 56 -17.46 14.94 8.43
N LYS A 57 -16.33 14.60 7.77
CA LYS A 57 -15.51 13.40 8.02
C LYS A 57 -16.34 12.11 8.09
N LYS A 58 -16.97 11.75 6.97
CA LYS A 58 -17.89 10.60 6.85
C LYS A 58 -17.50 9.61 5.75
N VAL A 59 -16.22 9.58 5.38
CA VAL A 59 -15.78 8.93 4.13
C VAL A 59 -15.84 7.40 4.20
N PHE A 60 -15.90 6.81 5.40
CA PHE A 60 -16.14 5.37 5.59
C PHE A 60 -17.28 5.00 6.54
N ALA A 61 -18.08 5.98 7.00
CA ALA A 61 -19.09 5.76 8.03
C ALA A 61 -20.14 4.68 7.67
N ARG A 62 -20.58 4.63 6.41
CA ARG A 62 -21.51 3.58 5.93
C ARG A 62 -20.84 2.21 5.85
N TYR A 63 -19.56 2.19 5.50
CA TYR A 63 -18.80 0.97 5.33
C TYR A 63 -18.53 0.30 6.68
N ALA A 64 -18.07 1.09 7.65
CA ALA A 64 -17.86 0.64 9.02
C ALA A 64 -19.16 0.10 9.65
N LYS A 65 -20.29 0.79 9.43
CA LYS A 65 -21.60 0.34 9.90
C LYS A 65 -22.00 -1.01 9.29
N LYS A 66 -21.84 -1.18 7.97
CA LYS A 66 -22.14 -2.44 7.28
C LYS A 66 -21.26 -3.59 7.80
N HIS A 67 -19.97 -3.32 8.02
CA HIS A 67 -19.05 -4.31 8.58
C HIS A 67 -19.44 -4.76 9.99
N ALA A 68 -19.89 -3.83 10.84
CA ALA A 68 -20.36 -4.13 12.19
C ALA A 68 -21.65 -4.97 12.17
N GLU A 69 -22.58 -4.69 11.25
CA GLU A 69 -23.86 -5.42 11.12
C GLU A 69 -23.67 -6.82 10.52
N ASP A 70 -22.82 -6.97 9.51
CA ASP A 70 -22.62 -8.23 8.76
C ASP A 70 -21.69 -9.24 9.45
N SER A 71 -21.11 -8.89 10.61
CA SER A 71 -20.13 -9.72 11.35
C SER A 71 -19.01 -10.28 10.45
N GLY A 72 -18.55 -9.50 9.47
CA GLY A 72 -17.47 -9.89 8.55
C GLY A 72 -17.83 -10.94 7.48
N LYS A 73 -19.06 -11.46 7.41
CA LYS A 73 -19.44 -12.49 6.41
C LYS A 73 -19.33 -12.00 4.96
N SER A 74 -19.64 -10.73 4.73
CA SER A 74 -19.52 -10.10 3.41
C SER A 74 -18.06 -9.98 2.94
N VAL A 75 -17.12 -9.84 3.88
CA VAL A 75 -15.67 -9.79 3.64
C VAL A 75 -15.16 -11.15 3.20
N ALA A 76 -15.47 -12.19 3.98
CA ALA A 76 -15.06 -13.56 3.69
C ALA A 76 -15.54 -14.02 2.32
N HIS A 77 -16.78 -13.67 1.94
CA HIS A 77 -17.30 -14.01 0.62
C HIS A 77 -16.59 -13.28 -0.53
N GLU A 78 -16.22 -12.01 -0.36
CA GLU A 78 -15.43 -11.28 -1.36
C GLU A 78 -14.00 -11.82 -1.47
N LEU A 79 -13.39 -12.27 -0.36
CA LEU A 79 -12.08 -12.95 -0.38
C LEU A 79 -12.12 -14.24 -1.21
N VAL A 80 -13.15 -15.08 -1.01
CA VAL A 80 -13.34 -16.31 -1.80
C VAL A 80 -13.51 -16.00 -3.29
N ARG A 81 -14.22 -14.92 -3.63
CA ARG A 81 -14.36 -14.46 -5.02
C ARG A 81 -13.03 -14.00 -5.62
N ILE A 82 -12.26 -13.20 -4.87
CA ILE A 82 -10.95 -12.72 -5.32
C ILE A 82 -10.03 -13.91 -5.62
N ARG A 83 -9.95 -14.88 -4.70
CA ARG A 83 -9.15 -16.09 -4.88
C ARG A 83 -9.57 -16.92 -6.10
N LYS A 84 -10.88 -17.00 -6.38
CA LYS A 84 -11.42 -17.81 -7.47
C LYS A 84 -11.30 -17.16 -8.85
N TYR A 85 -11.47 -15.85 -8.95
CA TYR A 85 -11.65 -15.16 -10.23
C TYR A 85 -10.53 -14.18 -10.59
N CYS A 86 -9.74 -13.71 -9.63
CA CYS A 86 -8.72 -12.69 -9.90
C CYS A 86 -7.37 -13.34 -10.22
N THR A 87 -6.74 -12.89 -11.31
CA THR A 87 -5.41 -13.34 -11.72
C THR A 87 -4.31 -12.48 -11.09
N VAL A 88 -4.59 -11.19 -10.89
CA VAL A 88 -3.67 -10.24 -10.27
C VAL A 88 -4.31 -9.71 -9.00
N VAL A 89 -3.57 -9.82 -7.90
CA VAL A 89 -3.95 -9.28 -6.60
C VAL A 89 -3.05 -8.09 -6.29
N ARG A 90 -3.66 -6.98 -5.90
CA ARG A 90 -2.98 -5.77 -5.44
C ARG A 90 -3.46 -5.42 -4.04
N ILE A 91 -2.55 -4.95 -3.22
CA ILE A 91 -2.85 -4.47 -1.88
C ILE A 91 -2.86 -2.95 -1.91
N LEU A 92 -3.89 -2.34 -1.35
CA LEU A 92 -3.95 -0.91 -1.06
C LEU A 92 -3.27 -0.66 0.28
N THR A 93 -2.14 0.03 0.22
CA THR A 93 -1.33 0.41 1.39
C THR A 93 -1.25 1.92 1.51
N HIS A 94 -0.90 2.38 2.69
CA HIS A 94 -0.55 3.78 2.93
C HIS A 94 0.67 3.89 3.83
N ILE A 95 1.38 5.02 3.70
CA ILE A 95 2.52 5.37 4.53
C ILE A 95 2.05 6.21 5.70
N GLN A 96 2.62 5.96 6.88
CA GLN A 96 2.48 6.85 8.03
C GLN A 96 3.41 8.06 7.94
N ILE A 97 2.91 9.14 7.35
CA ILE A 97 3.71 10.35 7.16
C ILE A 97 3.91 11.11 8.47
N CYS A 98 2.97 11.02 9.42
CA CYS A 98 3.08 11.70 10.70
C CYS A 98 4.36 11.33 11.48
N ASN A 99 4.97 10.18 11.17
CA ASN A 99 6.20 9.72 11.80
C ASN A 99 7.47 10.32 11.16
N THR A 100 7.39 10.89 9.95
CA THR A 100 8.55 11.38 9.16
C THR A 100 9.03 12.79 9.53
N GLY A 101 8.48 13.39 10.60
CA GLY A 101 8.79 14.78 10.98
C GLY A 101 8.35 15.85 9.96
N LEU A 102 7.69 15.46 8.87
CA LEU A 102 7.13 16.35 7.87
C LEU A 102 5.85 17.01 8.40
N SER A 103 5.60 18.26 8.01
CA SER A 103 4.35 18.98 8.34
C SER A 103 3.12 18.45 7.59
N GLN A 104 3.28 17.46 6.70
CA GLN A 104 2.20 16.92 5.89
C GLN A 104 1.46 15.83 6.66
N GLU A 105 0.16 16.05 6.90
CA GLU A 105 -0.71 15.08 7.58
C GLU A 105 -1.46 14.16 6.60
N LYS A 106 -1.43 14.50 5.31
CA LYS A 106 -2.14 13.74 4.27
C LYS A 106 -1.33 12.52 3.81
N ALA A 107 -1.76 11.32 4.21
CA ALA A 107 -1.12 10.06 3.83
C ALA A 107 -1.05 9.84 2.30
N HIS A 108 0.01 9.16 1.85
CA HIS A 108 0.16 8.72 0.46
C HIS A 108 -0.43 7.31 0.30
N LEU A 109 -1.43 7.18 -0.57
CA LEU A 109 -2.07 5.91 -0.90
C LEU A 109 -1.40 5.28 -2.12
N MET A 110 -1.09 3.98 -2.03
CA MET A 110 -0.43 3.24 -3.10
C MET A 110 -1.08 1.86 -3.28
N GLU A 111 -1.08 1.36 -4.52
CA GLU A 111 -1.42 -0.03 -4.84
C GLU A 111 -0.12 -0.79 -5.11
N ILE A 112 0.13 -1.86 -4.35
CA ILE A 112 1.29 -2.75 -4.52
C ILE A 112 0.79 -4.08 -5.07
N GLN A 113 1.36 -4.54 -6.18
CA GLN A 113 1.05 -5.86 -6.71
C GLN A 113 1.73 -6.95 -5.89
N VAL A 114 0.97 -7.98 -5.52
CA VAL A 114 1.52 -9.19 -4.89
C VAL A 114 1.98 -10.12 -6.00
N ASN A 115 3.27 -10.45 -6.01
CA ASN A 115 3.80 -11.41 -6.97
C ASN A 115 3.54 -12.83 -6.45
N VAL A 116 2.95 -13.66 -7.31
CA VAL A 116 2.50 -15.01 -6.95
C VAL A 116 3.71 -15.95 -6.99
N GLY A 117 4.18 -16.32 -5.80
CA GLY A 117 5.34 -17.19 -5.57
C GLY A 117 5.78 -17.25 -4.11
N SER A 118 5.38 -16.28 -3.28
CA SER A 118 5.69 -16.23 -1.84
C SER A 118 4.48 -16.15 -0.90
N VAL A 119 3.24 -16.05 -1.43
CA VAL A 119 2.07 -15.61 -0.64
C VAL A 119 0.85 -16.54 -0.73
N PHE A 120 0.89 -17.60 -1.55
CA PHE A 120 -0.24 -18.54 -1.66
C PHE A 120 0.02 -19.92 -1.04
N GLU A 121 1.20 -20.16 -0.45
CA GLU A 121 1.45 -21.40 0.32
C GLU A 121 1.02 -21.30 1.79
N ASP A 122 0.88 -20.10 2.37
CA ASP A 122 0.46 -19.88 3.76
C ASP A 122 -0.90 -19.14 3.86
N ASP A 123 -1.92 -19.71 3.21
CA ASP A 123 -3.25 -19.12 2.97
C ASP A 123 -4.21 -19.08 4.20
N GLU A 124 -3.68 -19.04 5.43
CA GLU A 124 -4.52 -18.97 6.66
C GLU A 124 -4.12 -17.87 7.65
N ARG A 125 -2.86 -17.38 7.67
CA ARG A 125 -2.40 -16.39 8.67
C ARG A 125 -2.62 -14.92 8.29
N ASP A 126 -2.71 -14.60 7.00
CA ASP A 126 -2.79 -13.21 6.52
C ASP A 126 -4.22 -12.65 6.49
N GLN A 127 -5.24 -13.46 6.79
CA GLN A 127 -6.64 -13.06 6.72
C GLN A 127 -7.13 -12.32 7.98
N GLU A 128 -6.38 -12.37 9.09
CA GLU A 128 -6.91 -11.96 10.41
C GLU A 128 -6.34 -10.68 11.02
N THR A 129 -5.25 -10.09 10.52
CA THR A 129 -4.72 -8.84 11.10
C THR A 129 -4.84 -7.65 10.15
N PRO A 130 -6.01 -6.99 10.08
CA PRO A 130 -6.08 -5.63 9.57
C PRO A 130 -5.11 -4.74 10.36
N HIS A 131 -4.48 -3.77 9.71
CA HIS A 131 -3.51 -2.85 10.32
C HIS A 131 -2.13 -3.45 10.64
N ARG A 132 -1.73 -4.52 9.93
CA ARG A 132 -0.36 -5.01 10.01
C ARG A 132 0.62 -3.95 9.49
N TRP A 133 1.60 -3.67 10.32
CA TRP A 133 2.77 -2.88 10.01
C TRP A 133 3.73 -3.73 9.21
N VAL A 134 4.05 -3.27 8.01
CA VAL A 134 5.07 -3.89 7.17
C VAL A 134 6.21 -2.89 7.07
N ASP A 135 7.34 -3.25 7.66
CA ASP A 135 8.57 -2.48 7.54
C ASP A 135 9.20 -2.81 6.19
N PRO A 136 9.27 -1.83 5.25
CA PRO A 136 9.73 -2.11 3.89
C PRO A 136 11.19 -2.62 3.86
N HIS A 137 12.00 -2.16 4.81
CA HIS A 137 13.42 -2.45 4.86
C HIS A 137 13.74 -3.91 5.22
N ASP A 138 12.99 -4.51 6.14
CA ASP A 138 13.32 -5.84 6.66
C ASP A 138 12.61 -6.97 5.90
N ASP A 139 11.39 -6.73 5.41
CA ASP A 139 10.59 -7.78 4.77
C ASP A 139 10.71 -7.80 3.23
N THR A 140 11.08 -6.68 2.59
CA THR A 140 11.02 -6.56 1.11
C THR A 140 12.33 -6.20 0.42
N ILE A 141 13.29 -5.57 1.10
CA ILE A 141 14.52 -5.07 0.49
C ILE A 141 15.71 -5.90 0.97
N THR A 142 16.17 -6.83 0.13
CA THR A 142 17.42 -7.55 0.42
C THR A 142 18.61 -6.61 0.17
N LYS A 143 19.52 -6.53 1.16
CA LYS A 143 20.78 -5.80 1.04
C LYS A 143 21.55 -6.39 -0.15
N ASN A 144 21.75 -5.61 -1.22
CA ASN A 144 22.40 -5.95 -2.50
C ASN A 144 21.49 -6.28 -3.69
N ASN A 145 20.22 -5.87 -3.68
CA ASN A 145 19.36 -5.92 -4.86
C ASN A 145 19.29 -4.57 -5.60
N PHE A 146 19.08 -4.66 -6.91
CA PHE A 146 18.80 -3.51 -7.75
C PHE A 146 17.35 -3.03 -7.53
N LEU A 147 17.17 -1.74 -7.27
CA LEU A 147 15.85 -1.12 -7.03
C LEU A 147 15.58 -0.04 -8.08
N ILE A 148 14.33 0.03 -8.55
CA ILE A 148 13.88 1.12 -9.43
C ILE A 148 13.22 2.20 -8.57
N LEU A 149 13.80 3.39 -8.55
CA LEU A 149 13.23 4.55 -7.88
C LEU A 149 12.29 5.31 -8.83
N LYS A 150 10.99 5.32 -8.52
CA LYS A 150 10.00 6.13 -9.23
C LYS A 150 9.64 7.36 -8.42
N GLY A 151 9.76 8.54 -9.03
CA GLY A 151 9.44 9.81 -8.38
C GLY A 151 9.14 10.92 -9.37
N SER A 152 8.79 12.09 -8.85
CA SER A 152 8.65 13.32 -9.64
C SER A 152 9.88 14.19 -9.45
N ILE A 153 10.37 14.77 -10.54
CA ILE A 153 11.48 15.73 -10.49
C ILE A 153 10.93 17.12 -10.15
N PRO A 154 11.53 17.85 -9.20
CA PRO A 154 11.22 19.25 -9.01
C PRO A 154 11.63 20.06 -10.25
N GLY A 155 10.66 20.73 -10.89
CA GLY A 155 10.91 21.56 -12.07
C GLY A 155 9.70 21.68 -13.00
N THR A 156 9.84 22.47 -14.06
CA THR A 156 8.75 22.79 -15.01
C THR A 156 8.44 21.68 -16.03
N LYS A 157 9.26 20.63 -16.13
CA LYS A 157 9.06 19.51 -17.07
C LYS A 157 9.14 18.17 -16.35
N LYS A 158 8.06 17.38 -16.43
CA LYS A 158 8.02 15.99 -15.96
C LYS A 158 8.98 15.15 -16.83
N ARG A 159 10.03 14.58 -16.22
CA ARG A 159 10.83 13.52 -16.83
C ARG A 159 10.77 12.31 -15.89
N VAL A 160 10.66 11.12 -16.46
CA VAL A 160 10.79 9.86 -15.71
C VAL A 160 12.29 9.63 -15.53
N ILE A 161 12.75 9.42 -14.30
CA ILE A 161 14.12 8.97 -14.04
C ILE A 161 14.05 7.47 -13.78
N ASP A 162 14.79 6.70 -14.56
CA ASP A 162 15.16 5.34 -14.22
C ASP A 162 16.57 5.39 -13.63
N ILE A 163 16.69 5.29 -12.31
CA ILE A 163 17.97 5.03 -11.66
C ILE A 163 18.01 3.52 -11.44
N VAL A 164 18.87 2.84 -12.20
CA VAL A 164 19.25 1.45 -11.96
C VAL A 164 20.41 1.53 -10.95
N LEU A 165 20.13 1.21 -9.69
CA LEU A 165 21.13 1.09 -8.62
C LEU A 165 21.73 -0.31 -8.63
#